data_AF-A0A9D2B8Z6-F1
#
_entry.id   AF-A0A9D2B8Z6-F1
#
_cell.length_a   1.000
_cell.length_b   1.000
_cell.length_c   1.000
_cell.angle_alpha   90.00
_cell.angle_beta   90.00
_cell.angle_gamma   90.00
#
_symmetry.space_group_name_H-M   'P 1'
#
loop_
_entity.id
_entity.type
_entity.pdbx_description
1 polymer ?
#
loop_
_entity_poly.entity_id
_entity_poly.type
_entity_poly.pdbx_seq_one_letter_code
_entity_poly.pdbx_strand_id
1 'polypeptide(L)'
;MLIIQKIEQLYIRYDDSRMAVSEFLIRERRKLNKYSMQSIADKTYTSKSTLVRIAKHLGFHGWSDFIKAYDEDILRKGTVDFIGFSYYFSQVESNEPLMELVGNVAKGGRNPYLEITKWGWQIDPIGLRVALNNLYDRYQIPLFIVENGMGAIDEITPDEKIHDDYRIQYLEEHLKAMKDAVEIDHVDLMGYTMWGCTDLVSAGTGEIRKRYGFIYVDRDDKGNGTFRRIRKDSFYWYKDLIASNGAILK
;
A
#
# COMPACT_ATOMS: atom_id res chain seq x y z
N MET A 1 2.61 13.43 31.77
CA MET A 1 3.83 12.85 31.13
C MET A 1 3.44 11.56 30.44
N LEU A 2 3.77 11.43 29.16
CA LEU A 2 3.40 10.28 28.32
C LEU A 2 4.13 9.01 28.79
N ILE A 3 3.58 7.83 28.51
CA ILE A 3 4.11 6.55 29.03
C ILE A 3 5.54 6.33 28.51
N ILE A 4 5.78 6.60 27.22
CA ILE A 4 7.10 6.50 26.60
C ILE A 4 8.12 7.40 27.34
N GLN A 5 7.75 8.64 27.64
CA GLN A 5 8.63 9.58 28.36
C GLN A 5 8.97 9.08 29.77
N LYS A 6 8.02 8.42 30.46
CA LYS A 6 8.29 7.80 31.76
C LYS A 6 9.30 6.66 31.63
N ILE A 7 9.21 5.85 30.58
CA ILE A 7 10.12 4.72 30.33
C ILE A 7 11.52 5.23 29.94
N GLU A 8 11.61 6.25 29.10
CA GLU A 8 12.89 6.91 28.75
C GLU A 8 13.56 7.50 30.00
N GLN A 9 12.78 8.10 30.91
CA GLN A 9 13.33 8.55 32.19
C GLN A 9 13.84 7.40 33.07
N LEU A 10 13.16 6.26 33.09
CA LEU A 10 13.67 5.08 33.80
C LEU A 10 14.99 4.58 33.18
N TYR A 11 15.09 4.60 31.86
CA TYR A 11 16.30 4.24 31.13
C TYR A 11 17.48 5.18 31.44
N ILE A 12 17.23 6.50 31.47
CA ILE A 12 18.28 7.51 31.71
C ILE A 12 18.71 7.58 33.18
N ARG A 13 17.78 7.40 34.13
CA ARG A 13 18.02 7.70 35.55
C ARG A 13 18.54 6.55 36.39
N TYR A 14 18.43 5.32 35.92
CA TYR A 14 18.78 4.13 36.69
C TYR A 14 19.76 3.26 35.91
N ASP A 15 20.54 2.45 36.63
CA ASP A 15 21.54 1.52 36.09
C ASP A 15 21.23 0.04 36.46
N ASP A 16 20.01 -0.21 36.95
CA ASP A 16 19.57 -1.49 37.48
C ASP A 16 18.54 -2.19 36.57
N SER A 17 17.76 -3.12 37.14
CA SER A 17 16.66 -3.81 36.45
C SER A 17 15.69 -2.87 35.72
N ARG A 18 15.50 -1.63 36.19
CA ARG A 18 14.68 -0.62 35.51
C ARG A 18 15.29 -0.19 34.19
N MET A 19 16.61 -0.03 34.13
CA MET A 19 17.33 0.29 32.90
C MET A 19 17.17 -0.84 31.88
N ALA A 20 17.48 -2.07 32.29
CA ALA A 20 17.41 -3.24 31.41
C ALA A 20 16.00 -3.47 30.84
N VAL A 21 14.97 -3.30 31.67
CA VAL A 21 13.57 -3.42 31.23
C VAL A 21 13.18 -2.26 30.32
N SER A 22 13.57 -1.03 30.64
CA SER A 22 13.24 0.14 29.82
C SER A 22 13.92 0.10 28.46
N GLU A 23 15.20 -0.29 28.41
CA GLU A 23 15.94 -0.50 27.17
C GLU A 23 15.25 -1.56 26.30
N PHE A 24 14.86 -2.70 26.90
CA PHE A 24 14.13 -3.75 26.19
C PHE A 24 12.81 -3.24 25.61
N LEU A 25 12.00 -2.51 26.40
CA LEU A 25 10.72 -1.97 25.96
C LEU A 25 10.88 -0.96 24.81
N ILE A 26 11.91 -0.13 24.85
CA ILE A 26 12.21 0.85 23.80
C ILE A 26 12.70 0.13 22.53
N ARG A 27 13.58 -0.86 22.68
CA ARG A 27 14.17 -1.63 21.56
C ARG A 27 13.13 -2.50 20.86
N GLU A 28 12.33 -3.24 21.64
CA GLU A 28 11.35 -4.21 21.13
C GLU A 28 9.95 -3.63 20.93
N ARG A 29 9.79 -2.30 21.01
CA ARG A 29 8.51 -1.58 21.01
C ARG A 29 7.48 -1.99 19.94
N ARG A 30 7.92 -2.49 18.78
CA ARG A 30 7.04 -2.93 17.67
C ARG A 30 6.60 -4.39 17.76
N LYS A 31 7.16 -5.15 18.69
CA LYS A 31 6.99 -6.62 18.78
C LYS A 31 6.62 -7.05 20.21
N LEU A 32 6.25 -6.12 21.09
CA LEU A 32 5.94 -6.43 22.48
C LEU A 32 4.82 -7.47 22.63
N ASN A 33 3.83 -7.41 21.75
CA ASN A 33 2.76 -8.41 21.66
C ASN A 33 3.22 -9.85 21.40
N LYS A 34 4.46 -10.06 20.90
CA LYS A 34 5.04 -11.39 20.68
C LYS A 34 5.69 -11.97 21.93
N TYR A 35 5.88 -11.19 22.98
CA TYR A 35 6.55 -11.62 24.19
C TYR A 35 5.55 -11.85 25.33
N SER A 36 5.60 -13.03 25.92
CA SER A 36 4.96 -13.25 27.21
C SER A 36 5.74 -12.52 28.31
N MET A 37 5.08 -12.23 29.43
CA MET A 37 5.73 -11.64 30.60
C MET A 37 6.92 -12.49 31.10
N GLN A 38 6.88 -13.81 30.93
CA GLN A 38 8.02 -14.69 31.23
C GLN A 38 9.18 -14.42 30.27
N SER A 39 8.90 -14.36 28.95
CA SER A 39 9.94 -14.12 27.96
C SER A 39 10.64 -12.78 28.15
N ILE A 40 9.89 -11.75 28.53
CA ILE A 40 10.45 -10.43 28.85
C ILE A 40 11.36 -10.52 30.09
N ALA A 41 10.92 -11.22 31.13
CA ALA A 41 11.71 -11.41 32.35
C ALA A 41 13.05 -12.11 32.02
N ASP A 42 13.01 -13.19 31.23
CA ASP A 42 14.20 -13.93 30.82
C ASP A 42 15.16 -13.06 30.00
N LYS A 43 14.63 -12.28 29.04
CA LYS A 43 15.43 -11.41 28.16
C LYS A 43 16.02 -10.18 28.83
N THR A 44 15.43 -9.76 29.94
CA THR A 44 15.89 -8.62 30.73
C THR A 44 16.69 -9.07 31.96
N TYR A 45 16.87 -10.38 32.15
CA TYR A 45 17.48 -10.97 33.35
C TYR A 45 16.79 -10.48 34.64
N THR A 46 15.46 -10.34 34.60
CA THR A 46 14.62 -9.91 35.73
C THR A 46 13.60 -10.98 36.10
N SER A 47 12.77 -10.69 37.10
CA SER A 47 11.64 -11.54 37.48
C SER A 47 10.31 -10.93 37.04
N LYS A 48 9.31 -11.79 36.86
CA LYS A 48 7.90 -11.41 36.70
C LYS A 48 7.43 -10.39 37.76
N SER A 49 7.84 -10.58 39.01
CA SER A 49 7.49 -9.65 40.10
C SER A 49 8.15 -8.29 39.95
N THR A 50 9.39 -8.22 39.47
CA THR A 50 10.07 -6.97 39.14
C THR A 50 9.34 -6.22 38.03
N LEU A 51 8.94 -6.90 36.95
CA LEU A 51 8.15 -6.29 35.87
C LEU A 51 6.83 -5.69 36.41
N VAL A 52 6.10 -6.43 37.25
CA VAL A 52 4.87 -5.91 37.88
C VAL A 52 5.14 -4.70 38.77
N ARG A 53 6.24 -4.69 39.54
CA ARG A 53 6.63 -3.52 40.34
C ARG A 53 6.95 -2.31 39.48
N ILE A 54 7.63 -2.50 38.34
CA ILE A 54 7.91 -1.43 37.37
C ILE A 54 6.60 -0.89 36.77
N ALA A 55 5.68 -1.76 36.34
CA ALA A 55 4.37 -1.34 35.85
C ALA A 55 3.60 -0.54 36.92
N LYS A 56 3.59 -1.00 38.18
CA LYS A 56 3.00 -0.27 39.31
C LYS A 56 3.66 1.09 39.54
N HIS A 57 4.99 1.15 39.49
CA HIS A 57 5.73 2.40 39.61
C HIS A 57 5.37 3.41 38.50
N LEU A 58 5.06 2.91 37.30
CA LEU A 58 4.64 3.72 36.16
C LEU A 58 3.16 4.14 36.18
N GLY A 59 2.37 3.55 37.09
CA GLY A 59 0.95 3.87 37.33
C GLY A 59 -0.04 2.79 36.86
N PHE A 60 0.38 1.53 36.69
CA PHE A 60 -0.45 0.44 36.16
C PHE A 60 -0.62 -0.70 37.17
N HIS A 61 -1.79 -1.34 37.19
CA HIS A 61 -2.10 -2.39 38.17
C HIS A 61 -1.57 -3.78 37.78
N GLY A 62 -1.13 -3.96 36.53
CA GLY A 62 -0.52 -5.19 36.02
C GLY A 62 0.31 -4.95 34.76
N TRP A 63 1.10 -5.95 34.39
CA TRP A 63 1.98 -5.87 33.21
C TRP A 63 1.18 -5.85 31.89
N SER A 64 0.07 -6.58 31.82
CA SER A 64 -0.80 -6.58 30.64
C SER A 64 -1.41 -5.21 30.38
N ASP A 65 -1.92 -4.53 31.41
CA ASP A 65 -2.47 -3.18 31.32
C ASP A 65 -1.40 -2.18 30.88
N PHE A 66 -0.18 -2.33 31.41
CA PHE A 66 0.97 -1.52 31.02
C PHE A 66 1.34 -1.70 29.53
N ILE A 67 1.47 -2.94 29.05
CA ILE A 67 1.81 -3.21 27.64
C ILE A 67 0.71 -2.69 26.71
N LYS A 68 -0.56 -2.92 27.05
CA LYS A 68 -1.69 -2.39 26.28
C LYS A 68 -1.62 -0.87 26.18
N ALA A 69 -1.43 -0.17 27.30
CA ALA A 69 -1.36 1.29 27.31
C ALA A 69 -0.10 1.83 26.60
N TYR A 70 1.02 1.11 26.67
CA TYR A 70 2.24 1.45 25.93
C TYR A 70 2.05 1.31 24.42
N ASP A 71 1.45 0.20 23.97
CA ASP A 71 1.14 -0.03 22.56
C ASP A 71 0.12 1.01 22.04
N GLU A 72 -0.91 1.35 22.83
CA GLU A 72 -1.86 2.41 22.49
C GLU A 72 -1.18 3.78 22.35
N ASP A 73 -0.24 4.14 23.24
CA ASP A 73 0.51 5.41 23.13
C ASP A 73 1.42 5.43 21.89
N ILE A 74 1.99 4.27 21.51
CA ILE A 74 2.77 4.13 20.27
C ILE A 74 1.87 4.29 19.05
N LEU A 75 0.76 3.56 18.97
CA LEU A 75 -0.14 3.60 17.81
C LEU A 75 -0.73 5.00 17.62
N ARG A 76 -1.10 5.66 18.71
CA ARG A 76 -1.64 7.03 18.68
C ARG A 76 -0.62 8.06 18.18
N LYS A 77 0.68 7.84 18.41
CA LYS A 77 1.74 8.77 17.98
C LYS A 77 2.38 8.39 16.65
N GLY A 78 2.38 7.10 16.32
CA GLY A 78 2.95 6.55 15.10
C GLY A 78 1.98 6.59 13.94
N THR A 79 1.18 7.66 13.85
CA THR A 79 0.28 7.90 12.73
C THR A 79 1.10 8.25 11.48
N VAL A 80 0.56 7.90 10.32
CA VAL A 80 1.15 8.24 9.02
C VAL A 80 0.81 9.68 8.66
N ASP A 81 1.67 10.33 7.87
CA ASP A 81 1.44 11.68 7.36
C ASP A 81 0.50 11.69 6.14
N PHE A 82 0.37 10.55 5.44
CA PHE A 82 -0.48 10.38 4.27
C PHE A 82 -0.92 8.91 4.14
N ILE A 83 -1.96 8.67 3.34
CA ILE A 83 -2.41 7.31 2.99
C ILE A 83 -1.95 6.98 1.58
N GLY A 84 -0.94 6.13 1.49
CA GLY A 84 -0.56 5.46 0.24
C GLY A 84 -1.48 4.29 -0.04
N PHE A 85 -2.10 4.25 -1.22
CA PHE A 85 -2.95 3.11 -1.62
C PHE A 85 -2.76 2.73 -3.09
N SER A 86 -3.04 1.46 -3.38
CA SER A 86 -3.10 0.93 -4.74
C SER A 86 -4.55 0.80 -5.18
N TYR A 87 -4.82 1.07 -6.45
CA TYR A 87 -6.14 0.92 -7.04
C TYR A 87 -6.05 0.19 -8.38
N TYR A 88 -6.94 -0.78 -8.59
CA TYR A 88 -7.00 -1.53 -9.84
C TYR A 88 -8.44 -1.81 -10.30
N PHE A 89 -9.34 -2.13 -9.37
CA PHE A 89 -10.73 -2.46 -9.65
C PHE A 89 -11.60 -2.25 -8.40
N SER A 90 -12.91 -2.10 -8.59
CA SER A 90 -13.93 -2.20 -7.54
C SER A 90 -14.61 -3.58 -7.55
N GLN A 91 -15.37 -3.89 -6.51
CA GLN A 91 -16.21 -5.10 -6.44
C GLN A 91 -17.60 -4.72 -5.93
N VAL A 92 -18.58 -5.59 -6.19
CA VAL A 92 -19.93 -5.48 -5.65
C VAL A 92 -20.24 -6.65 -4.73
N GLU A 93 -21.10 -6.41 -3.74
CA GLU A 93 -21.62 -7.42 -2.82
C GLU A 93 -23.15 -7.42 -2.88
N SER A 94 -23.75 -8.59 -2.67
CA SER A 94 -25.21 -8.77 -2.65
C SER A 94 -25.56 -9.92 -1.69
N ASN A 95 -26.78 -9.88 -1.15
CA ASN A 95 -27.36 -11.00 -0.41
C ASN A 95 -27.81 -12.15 -1.34
N GLU A 96 -27.95 -11.87 -2.64
CA GLU A 96 -28.25 -12.84 -3.69
C GLU A 96 -26.96 -13.33 -4.38
N PRO A 97 -26.94 -14.55 -4.94
CA PRO A 97 -25.77 -15.05 -5.65
C PRO A 97 -25.34 -14.14 -6.81
N LEU A 98 -24.08 -13.71 -6.80
CA LEU A 98 -23.47 -12.93 -7.87
C LEU A 98 -22.58 -13.80 -8.74
N MET A 99 -22.42 -13.41 -10.01
CA MET A 99 -21.33 -13.95 -10.84
C MET A 99 -20.00 -13.54 -10.20
N GLU A 100 -19.13 -14.51 -9.90
CA GLU A 100 -17.84 -14.23 -9.26
C GLU A 100 -16.85 -13.56 -10.22
N LEU A 101 -16.04 -12.65 -9.69
CA LEU A 101 -14.86 -12.15 -10.39
C LEU A 101 -13.79 -13.25 -10.48
N VAL A 102 -13.36 -13.54 -11.71
CA VAL A 102 -12.28 -14.50 -11.98
C VAL A 102 -10.95 -13.75 -11.91
N GLY A 103 -10.50 -13.42 -10.70
CA GLY A 103 -9.27 -12.65 -10.46
C GLY A 103 -8.35 -13.28 -9.40
N ASN A 104 -7.07 -12.91 -9.45
CA ASN A 104 -6.02 -13.53 -8.64
C ASN A 104 -5.96 -13.02 -7.18
N VAL A 105 -6.68 -11.94 -6.85
CA VAL A 105 -6.45 -11.15 -5.61
C VAL A 105 -7.68 -11.09 -4.70
N ALA A 106 -8.90 -11.12 -5.22
CA ALA A 106 -10.11 -11.07 -4.40
C ALA A 106 -11.30 -11.78 -5.06
N LYS A 107 -12.08 -12.51 -4.24
CA LYS A 107 -13.39 -13.07 -4.62
C LYS A 107 -14.47 -12.07 -4.23
N GLY A 108 -15.02 -11.37 -5.22
CA GLY A 108 -16.14 -10.46 -5.05
C GLY A 108 -17.09 -10.59 -6.23
N GLY A 109 -18.26 -9.96 -6.14
CA GLY A 109 -19.25 -9.98 -7.20
C GLY A 109 -18.80 -9.16 -8.41
N ARG A 110 -19.11 -9.65 -9.60
CA ARG A 110 -18.97 -8.94 -10.86
C ARG A 110 -20.11 -7.93 -11.01
N ASN A 111 -19.74 -6.70 -11.32
CA ASN A 111 -20.66 -5.65 -11.73
C ASN A 111 -20.94 -5.79 -13.25
N PRO A 112 -22.20 -6.06 -13.67
CA PRO A 112 -22.53 -6.24 -15.09
C PRO A 112 -22.39 -4.96 -15.92
N TYR A 113 -22.23 -3.79 -15.30
CA TYR A 113 -22.05 -2.50 -15.98
C TYR A 113 -20.60 -2.16 -16.29
N LEU A 114 -19.64 -2.97 -15.84
CA LEU A 114 -18.21 -2.71 -16.02
C LEU A 114 -17.59 -3.70 -17.00
N GLU A 115 -16.67 -3.19 -17.82
CA GLU A 115 -15.79 -4.02 -18.64
C GLU A 115 -14.78 -4.77 -17.77
N ILE A 116 -14.22 -5.85 -18.32
CA ILE A 116 -13.21 -6.67 -17.63
C ILE A 116 -11.99 -6.89 -18.52
N THR A 117 -10.82 -6.84 -17.90
CA THR A 117 -9.56 -7.23 -18.52
C THR A 117 -9.52 -8.74 -18.81
N LYS A 118 -8.56 -9.18 -19.63
CA LYS A 118 -8.30 -10.63 -19.88
C LYS A 118 -7.98 -11.44 -18.61
N TRP A 119 -7.61 -10.77 -17.52
CA TRP A 119 -7.35 -11.38 -16.20
C TRP A 119 -8.50 -11.18 -15.21
N GLY A 120 -9.70 -10.85 -15.71
CA GLY A 120 -10.94 -10.77 -14.93
C GLY A 120 -11.00 -9.62 -13.92
N TRP A 121 -10.14 -8.61 -14.08
CA TRP A 121 -10.21 -7.38 -13.28
C TRP A 121 -11.14 -6.39 -13.95
N GLN A 122 -12.07 -5.81 -13.17
CA GLN A 122 -13.01 -4.81 -13.68
C GLN A 122 -12.28 -3.49 -13.96
N ILE A 123 -12.63 -2.83 -15.06
CA ILE A 123 -12.12 -1.50 -15.39
C ILE A 123 -13.13 -0.50 -14.83
N ASP A 124 -12.74 0.24 -13.77
CA ASP A 124 -13.64 1.16 -13.07
C ASP A 124 -12.92 2.47 -12.69
N PRO A 125 -12.76 3.41 -13.64
CA PRO A 125 -12.16 4.71 -13.33
C PRO A 125 -12.95 5.50 -12.29
N ILE A 126 -14.28 5.39 -12.27
CA ILE A 126 -15.12 6.09 -11.28
C ILE A 126 -14.92 5.51 -9.88
N GLY A 127 -14.70 4.20 -9.77
CA GLY A 127 -14.33 3.55 -8.52
C GLY A 127 -13.05 4.12 -7.89
N LEU A 128 -12.08 4.60 -8.68
CA LEU A 128 -10.91 5.33 -8.15
C LEU A 128 -11.32 6.64 -7.50
N ARG A 129 -12.15 7.45 -8.17
CA ARG A 129 -12.68 8.71 -7.62
C ARG A 129 -13.48 8.47 -6.34
N VAL A 130 -14.31 7.42 -6.31
CA VAL A 130 -15.06 7.02 -5.11
C VAL A 130 -14.11 6.60 -3.98
N ALA A 131 -13.06 5.83 -4.27
CA ALA A 131 -12.07 5.43 -3.26
C ALA A 131 -11.31 6.63 -2.68
N LEU A 132 -10.90 7.57 -3.53
CA LEU A 132 -10.26 8.83 -3.12
C LEU A 132 -11.16 9.63 -2.16
N ASN A 133 -12.41 9.88 -2.56
CA ASN A 133 -13.38 10.59 -1.72
C ASN A 133 -13.62 9.87 -0.39
N ASN A 134 -13.90 8.56 -0.42
CA ASN A 134 -14.15 7.78 0.80
C ASN A 134 -12.96 7.79 1.78
N LEU A 135 -11.73 7.68 1.27
CA LEU A 135 -10.53 7.74 2.11
C LEU A 135 -10.33 9.15 2.66
N TYR A 136 -10.47 10.18 1.81
CA TYR A 136 -10.24 11.55 2.23
C TYR A 136 -11.31 12.02 3.21
N ASP A 137 -12.59 11.81 2.95
CA ASP A 137 -13.70 12.15 3.85
C ASP A 137 -13.53 11.52 5.23
N ARG A 138 -13.01 10.28 5.27
CA ARG A 138 -12.85 9.54 6.52
C ARG A 138 -11.65 9.98 7.34
N TYR A 139 -10.52 10.25 6.69
CA TYR A 139 -9.24 10.42 7.39
C TYR A 139 -8.71 11.85 7.37
N GLN A 140 -9.10 12.67 6.39
CA GLN A 140 -8.72 14.08 6.25
C GLN A 140 -7.20 14.32 6.34
N ILE A 141 -6.43 13.39 5.77
CA ILE A 141 -4.98 13.52 5.57
C ILE A 141 -4.67 13.28 4.08
N PRO A 142 -3.54 13.80 3.56
CA PRO A 142 -3.18 13.65 2.16
C PRO A 142 -3.20 12.19 1.70
N LEU A 143 -3.59 11.97 0.45
CA LEU A 143 -3.56 10.67 -0.20
C LEU A 143 -2.40 10.58 -1.18
N PHE A 144 -1.97 9.37 -1.50
CA PHE A 144 -1.01 9.11 -2.57
C PHE A 144 -1.39 7.81 -3.29
N ILE A 145 -1.72 7.89 -4.59
CA ILE A 145 -1.90 6.70 -5.41
C ILE A 145 -0.52 6.13 -5.71
N VAL A 146 -0.12 5.11 -4.95
CA VAL A 146 1.21 4.50 -5.05
C VAL A 146 1.28 3.40 -6.11
N GLU A 147 0.12 2.88 -6.54
CA GLU A 147 0.03 1.97 -7.69
C GLU A 147 -1.31 2.08 -8.39
N ASN A 148 -1.28 2.18 -9.72
CA ASN A 148 -2.42 1.91 -10.60
C ASN A 148 -1.88 1.56 -12.00
N GLY A 149 -2.55 0.67 -12.71
CA GLY A 149 -2.13 0.29 -14.06
C GLY A 149 -2.84 -0.95 -14.58
N MET A 150 -2.61 -1.25 -15.85
CA MET A 150 -3.25 -2.38 -16.52
C MET A 150 -2.23 -3.35 -17.09
N GLY A 151 -2.35 -4.61 -16.66
CA GLY A 151 -1.60 -5.72 -17.23
C GLY A 151 -2.27 -6.24 -18.49
N ALA A 152 -1.53 -6.29 -19.60
CA ALA A 152 -2.01 -6.75 -20.90
C ALA A 152 -0.95 -7.60 -21.61
N ILE A 153 -1.35 -8.28 -22.68
CA ILE A 153 -0.40 -8.91 -23.61
C ILE A 153 0.00 -7.84 -24.62
N ASP A 154 1.28 -7.50 -24.68
CA ASP A 154 1.80 -6.61 -25.71
C ASP A 154 2.41 -7.42 -26.86
N GLU A 155 2.21 -6.96 -28.09
CA GLU A 155 2.76 -7.56 -29.31
C GLU A 155 3.80 -6.62 -29.91
N ILE A 156 4.93 -7.20 -30.36
CA ILE A 156 5.95 -6.46 -31.10
C ILE A 156 5.61 -6.49 -32.59
N THR A 157 5.50 -5.32 -33.19
CA THR A 157 5.25 -5.17 -34.62
C THR A 157 6.52 -5.44 -35.45
N PRO A 158 6.40 -5.68 -36.77
CA PRO A 158 7.56 -5.87 -37.65
C PRO A 158 8.58 -4.70 -37.65
N ASP A 159 8.15 -3.49 -37.32
CA ASP A 159 9.00 -2.30 -37.19
C ASP A 159 9.57 -2.09 -35.77
N GLU A 160 9.54 -3.14 -34.94
CA GLU A 160 10.05 -3.17 -33.56
C GLU A 160 9.38 -2.16 -32.61
N LYS A 161 8.09 -1.90 -32.82
CA LYS A 161 7.26 -1.06 -31.95
C LYS A 161 6.20 -1.85 -31.21
N ILE A 162 5.58 -1.19 -30.24
CA ILE A 162 4.49 -1.73 -29.43
C ILE A 162 3.41 -0.67 -29.35
N HIS A 163 2.28 -0.96 -29.99
CA HIS A 163 1.09 -0.13 -30.00
C HIS A 163 0.15 -0.57 -28.88
N ASP A 164 0.16 0.16 -27.78
CA ASP A 164 -0.56 -0.18 -26.56
C ASP A 164 -1.65 0.84 -26.19
N ASP A 165 -2.47 1.21 -27.17
CA ASP A 165 -3.57 2.16 -27.03
C ASP A 165 -4.55 1.79 -25.90
N TYR A 166 -4.77 0.49 -25.67
CA TYR A 166 -5.58 0.01 -24.55
C TYR A 166 -5.04 0.48 -23.18
N ARG A 167 -3.71 0.59 -23.04
CA ARG A 167 -3.06 1.02 -21.80
C ARG A 167 -3.19 2.53 -21.64
N ILE A 168 -3.03 3.26 -22.74
CA ILE A 168 -3.27 4.71 -22.77
C ILE A 168 -4.71 5.00 -22.38
N GLN A 169 -5.69 4.33 -22.99
CA GLN A 169 -7.11 4.52 -22.69
C GLN A 169 -7.44 4.23 -21.22
N TYR A 170 -6.99 3.09 -20.70
CA TYR A 170 -7.19 2.75 -19.28
C TYR A 170 -6.65 3.85 -18.35
N LEU A 171 -5.40 4.29 -18.59
CA LEU A 171 -4.76 5.30 -17.75
C LEU A 171 -5.44 6.66 -17.90
N GLU A 172 -5.78 7.06 -19.12
CA GLU A 172 -6.48 8.32 -19.41
C GLU A 172 -7.81 8.40 -18.63
N GLU A 173 -8.63 7.35 -18.67
CA GLU A 173 -9.91 7.31 -17.96
C GLU A 173 -9.72 7.41 -16.44
N HIS A 174 -8.76 6.70 -15.85
CA HIS A 174 -8.48 6.76 -14.42
C HIS A 174 -7.91 8.12 -14.00
N LEU A 175 -7.03 8.70 -14.80
CA LEU A 175 -6.43 10.00 -14.54
C LEU A 175 -7.44 11.15 -14.65
N LYS A 176 -8.44 11.04 -15.54
CA LYS A 176 -9.58 11.98 -15.57
C LYS A 176 -10.39 11.90 -14.30
N ALA A 177 -10.74 10.69 -13.85
CA ALA A 177 -11.47 10.50 -12.59
C ALA A 177 -10.66 10.98 -11.37
N MET A 178 -9.35 10.77 -11.37
CA MET A 178 -8.42 11.32 -10.37
C MET A 178 -8.40 12.85 -10.40
N LYS A 179 -8.31 13.45 -11.59
CA LYS A 179 -8.32 14.91 -11.77
C LYS A 179 -9.62 15.51 -11.24
N ASP A 180 -10.77 14.91 -11.53
CA ASP A 180 -12.05 15.33 -10.98
C ASP A 180 -12.08 15.25 -9.44
N ALA A 181 -11.51 14.19 -8.84
CA ALA A 181 -11.42 14.08 -7.38
C ALA A 181 -10.63 15.23 -6.76
N VAL A 182 -9.59 15.71 -7.43
CA VAL A 182 -8.76 16.82 -6.95
C VAL A 182 -9.41 18.18 -7.25
N GLU A 183 -9.85 18.40 -8.49
CA GLU A 183 -10.30 19.72 -8.95
C GLU A 183 -11.75 20.03 -8.55
N ILE A 184 -12.62 19.02 -8.51
CA ILE A 184 -14.06 19.18 -8.21
C ILE A 184 -14.35 18.79 -6.76
N ASP A 185 -13.84 17.65 -6.32
CA ASP A 185 -14.16 17.13 -4.97
C ASP A 185 -13.17 17.60 -3.89
N HIS A 186 -12.09 18.29 -4.27
CA HIS A 186 -11.09 18.86 -3.37
C HIS A 186 -10.35 17.85 -2.49
N VAL A 187 -10.13 16.63 -3.00
CA VAL A 187 -9.24 15.64 -2.37
C VAL A 187 -7.80 16.13 -2.42
N ASP A 188 -7.13 16.18 -1.26
CA ASP A 188 -5.69 16.45 -1.18
C ASP A 188 -4.89 15.20 -1.60
N LEU A 189 -4.45 15.21 -2.86
CA LEU A 189 -3.72 14.11 -3.48
C LEU A 189 -2.30 14.55 -3.82
N MET A 190 -1.31 13.90 -3.21
CA MET A 190 0.12 14.20 -3.40
C MET A 190 0.62 13.86 -4.80
N GLY A 191 0.06 12.82 -5.43
CA GLY A 191 0.48 12.39 -6.75
C GLY A 191 -0.03 11.00 -7.13
N TYR A 192 0.50 10.54 -8.26
CA TYR A 192 0.13 9.28 -8.91
C TYR A 192 1.39 8.57 -9.43
N THR A 193 1.59 7.33 -9.00
CA THR A 193 2.65 6.47 -9.53
C THR A 193 2.06 5.25 -10.24
N MET A 194 2.18 5.28 -11.56
CA MET A 194 1.83 4.16 -12.43
C MET A 194 2.62 2.89 -12.03
N TRP A 195 1.92 1.76 -11.98
CA TRP A 195 2.52 0.48 -11.65
C TRP A 195 3.34 -0.09 -12.81
N GLY A 196 4.60 -0.38 -12.51
CA GLY A 196 5.49 -1.15 -13.36
C GLY A 196 6.10 -0.34 -14.50
N CYS A 197 6.77 0.78 -14.24
CA CYS A 197 7.39 1.65 -15.27
C CYS A 197 8.14 0.90 -16.41
N THR A 198 8.80 -0.20 -16.08
CA THR A 198 9.33 -1.21 -17.01
C THR A 198 8.62 -2.53 -16.79
N ASP A 199 8.50 -3.34 -17.84
CA ASP A 199 8.00 -4.71 -17.72
C ASP A 199 8.77 -5.48 -16.64
N LEU A 200 8.02 -6.26 -15.87
CA LEU A 200 8.46 -7.00 -14.71
C LEU A 200 7.72 -8.34 -14.63
N VAL A 201 8.26 -9.26 -13.84
CA VAL A 201 7.60 -10.54 -13.56
C VAL A 201 6.40 -10.29 -12.65
N SER A 202 5.21 -10.71 -13.07
CA SER A 202 3.99 -10.46 -12.30
C SER A 202 4.00 -11.24 -10.98
N ALA A 203 3.52 -10.61 -9.91
CA ALA A 203 3.44 -11.28 -8.60
C ALA A 203 2.42 -12.42 -8.57
N GLY A 204 1.32 -12.31 -9.33
CA GLY A 204 0.22 -13.26 -9.29
C GLY A 204 0.47 -14.55 -10.06
N THR A 205 1.03 -14.46 -11.27
CA THR A 205 1.27 -15.63 -12.13
C THR A 205 2.75 -16.00 -12.27
N GLY A 206 3.68 -15.14 -11.85
CA GLY A 206 5.11 -15.36 -12.08
C GLY A 206 5.51 -15.21 -13.55
N GLU A 207 4.64 -14.64 -14.38
CA GLU A 207 4.81 -14.50 -15.82
C GLU A 207 5.20 -13.08 -16.21
N ILE A 208 5.94 -12.94 -17.32
CA ILE A 208 6.24 -11.65 -17.94
C ILE A 208 5.31 -11.34 -19.12
N ARG A 209 4.61 -12.34 -19.70
CA ARG A 209 3.64 -12.10 -20.78
C ARG A 209 2.49 -11.16 -20.40
N LYS A 210 2.18 -11.04 -19.09
CA LYS A 210 1.31 -10.01 -18.53
C LYS A 210 2.15 -8.76 -18.24
N ARG A 211 2.18 -7.83 -19.19
CA ARG A 211 3.06 -6.67 -19.20
C ARG A 211 2.33 -5.42 -18.70
N TYR A 212 3.03 -4.60 -17.93
CA TYR A 212 2.47 -3.39 -17.31
C TYR A 212 3.12 -2.11 -17.82
N GLY A 213 4.40 -2.17 -18.21
CA GLY A 213 5.20 -0.96 -18.27
C GLY A 213 5.05 -0.11 -19.49
N PHE A 214 5.63 1.09 -19.41
CA PHE A 214 5.86 1.95 -20.56
C PHE A 214 7.08 1.48 -21.36
N ILE A 215 7.97 0.73 -20.70
CA ILE A 215 9.18 0.17 -21.30
C ILE A 215 9.02 -1.34 -21.37
N TYR A 216 8.95 -1.86 -22.58
CA TYR A 216 8.96 -3.28 -22.84
C TYR A 216 10.34 -3.88 -22.56
N VAL A 217 10.35 -5.10 -22.04
CA VAL A 217 11.58 -5.89 -21.87
C VAL A 217 11.47 -7.15 -22.73
N ASP A 218 12.44 -7.33 -23.64
CA ASP A 218 12.58 -8.53 -24.48
C ASP A 218 12.98 -9.73 -23.63
N ARG A 219 11.95 -10.36 -23.06
CA ARG A 219 12.02 -11.56 -22.24
C ARG A 219 10.66 -12.27 -22.31
N ASP A 220 10.67 -13.60 -22.39
CA ASP A 220 9.49 -14.46 -22.32
C ASP A 220 9.38 -15.18 -20.96
N ASP A 221 8.28 -15.91 -20.74
CA ASP A 221 8.01 -16.65 -19.49
C ASP A 221 8.99 -17.82 -19.24
N LYS A 222 9.69 -18.29 -20.29
CA LYS A 222 10.72 -19.34 -20.19
C LYS A 222 12.10 -18.77 -19.92
N GLY A 223 12.23 -17.44 -19.88
CA GLY A 223 13.50 -16.77 -19.70
C GLY A 223 14.34 -16.72 -20.97
N ASN A 224 13.75 -16.78 -22.16
CA ASN A 224 14.44 -16.42 -23.40
C ASN A 224 14.27 -14.92 -23.68
N GLY A 225 15.18 -14.33 -24.45
CA GLY A 225 15.16 -12.92 -24.84
C GLY A 225 16.46 -12.18 -24.48
N THR A 226 16.69 -11.05 -25.13
CA THR A 226 17.93 -10.28 -25.06
C THR A 226 17.98 -9.26 -23.92
N PHE A 227 16.87 -9.07 -23.20
CA PHE A 227 16.64 -7.95 -22.30
C PHE A 227 16.77 -6.58 -22.99
N ARG A 228 16.66 -6.48 -24.32
CA ARG A 228 16.52 -5.19 -25.00
C ARG A 228 15.28 -4.46 -24.47
N ARG A 229 15.40 -3.13 -24.30
CA ARG A 229 14.31 -2.26 -23.84
C ARG A 229 13.72 -1.50 -25.02
N ILE A 230 12.40 -1.51 -25.14
CA ILE A 230 11.67 -0.80 -26.20
C ILE A 230 10.65 0.13 -25.54
N ARG A 231 10.62 1.40 -25.95
CA ARG A 231 9.62 2.36 -25.49
C ARG A 231 8.32 2.07 -26.24
N LYS A 232 7.24 1.80 -25.50
CA LYS A 232 5.89 1.63 -26.05
C LYS A 232 5.29 3.00 -26.38
N ASP A 233 4.17 3.04 -27.08
CA ASP A 233 3.49 4.30 -27.40
C ASP A 233 3.06 5.05 -26.12
N SER A 234 2.59 4.30 -25.13
CA SER A 234 2.25 4.81 -23.79
C SER A 234 3.41 5.53 -23.08
N PHE A 235 4.68 5.22 -23.39
CA PHE A 235 5.84 5.95 -22.87
C PHE A 235 5.82 7.42 -23.32
N TYR A 236 5.59 7.64 -24.62
CA TYR A 236 5.61 8.97 -25.20
C TYR A 236 4.38 9.76 -24.75
N TRP A 237 3.22 9.11 -24.71
CA TRP A 237 1.99 9.70 -24.17
C TRP A 237 2.17 10.14 -22.71
N TYR A 238 2.72 9.27 -21.84
CA TYR A 238 2.89 9.60 -20.43
C TYR A 238 3.98 10.65 -20.19
N LYS A 239 5.02 10.70 -21.04
CA LYS A 239 6.00 11.79 -21.05
C LYS A 239 5.31 13.14 -21.32
N ASP A 240 4.45 13.21 -22.32
CA ASP A 240 3.76 14.44 -22.70
C ASP A 240 2.67 14.81 -21.68
N LEU A 241 2.06 13.82 -21.03
CA LEU A 241 1.17 14.01 -19.88
C LEU A 241 1.89 14.72 -18.72
N ILE A 242 3.06 14.22 -18.31
CA ILE A 242 3.86 14.82 -17.24
C ILE A 242 4.29 16.24 -17.64
N ALA A 243 4.82 16.41 -18.85
CA ALA A 243 5.31 17.71 -19.34
C ALA A 243 4.21 18.78 -19.38
N SER A 244 2.96 18.37 -19.62
CA SER A 244 1.79 19.25 -19.63
C SER A 244 1.08 19.36 -18.27
N ASN A 245 1.59 18.68 -17.23
CA ASN A 245 0.94 18.56 -15.93
C ASN A 245 -0.55 18.16 -16.06
N GLY A 246 -0.84 17.18 -16.91
CA GLY A 246 -2.20 16.67 -17.12
C GLY A 246 -3.08 17.48 -18.08
N ALA A 247 -2.59 18.58 -18.68
CA ALA A 247 -3.41 19.41 -19.56
C ALA A 247 -3.83 18.73 -20.88
N ILE A 248 -3.16 17.65 -21.28
CA ILE A 248 -3.55 16.86 -22.47
C ILE A 248 -4.71 15.89 -22.20
N LEU A 249 -5.12 15.71 -20.93
CA LEU A 249 -6.32 14.95 -20.57
C LEU A 249 -7.54 15.81 -20.92
N LYS A 250 -8.25 15.43 -21.99
CA LYS A 250 -9.45 16.14 -22.48
C LYS A 250 -10.69 15.84 -21.67
#